data_AF-A0A2K6LEV8-F1
#
_entry.id   AF-A0A2K6LEV8-F1
#
_cell.length_a   1.000
_cell.length_b   1.000
_cell.length_c   1.000
_cell.angle_alpha   90.00
_cell.angle_beta   90.00
_cell.angle_gamma   90.00
#
_symmetry.space_group_name_H-M   'P 1'
#
loop_
_entity.id
_entity.type
_entity.pdbx_description
1 polymer ?
#
loop_
_entity_poly.entity_id
_entity_poly.type
_entity_poly.pdbx_seq_one_letter_code
_entity_poly.pdbx_strand_id
1 'polypeptide(L)'
;ADIFSGAIFINLALGLNLYLAIFLLLAITALYTITGGLAAVIYTDTLQTVIMLVGSLILTGFAFHEVGGYDAFMEKYMKAIPTVVSDGNTTFQEKCYTPRADSFHLFRDPLTGDLPWPGLIFGMSILALWYWCTDQVIVQRCLSAKNMSHVKAGCTLCGYLKVLPMFIMVMPGMISRILYTDKIACVVPSECEKYCGTKVGCTNIAYPTLVMELMPNGLRGLMLSVMLASLMSSLTSIFNSASTLFTMDIYTKVRKRASEKELMIAGRLFILVLIGISIAWVPIVQSAQSGQLFDYMQSITSYLGPPIAAVFLLAIFWKRVNEPGAFWGPILGFLVGISRMITEFAYGTGSCVEPSNCPTIICGVHYLYFAIILFAISVITIVVISLLTKPIPDMHLYRLCWSLCNSKEERIDLDAEENIQEVPKETIEI
;
A
#
# COMPACT_ATOMS: atom_id res chain seq x y z
N ALA A 1 -2.23 -7.81 -1.96
CA ALA A 1 -0.82 -7.40 -1.88
C ALA A 1 -0.07 -8.33 -0.94
N ASP A 2 -0.17 -8.11 0.37
CA ASP A 2 0.56 -8.84 1.41
C ASP A 2 0.31 -10.35 1.39
N ILE A 3 -0.96 -10.77 1.26
CA ILE A 3 -1.34 -12.18 1.15
C ILE A 3 -0.64 -12.84 -0.04
N PHE A 4 -0.67 -12.18 -1.20
CA PHE A 4 -0.11 -12.71 -2.43
C PHE A 4 1.42 -12.76 -2.39
N SER A 5 2.06 -11.68 -1.90
CA SER A 5 3.52 -11.65 -1.69
C SER A 5 3.97 -12.73 -0.70
N GLY A 6 3.22 -12.93 0.38
CA GLY A 6 3.51 -13.96 1.37
C GLY A 6 3.32 -15.38 0.83
N ALA A 7 2.29 -15.59 0.01
CA ALA A 7 2.08 -16.86 -0.66
C ALA A 7 3.18 -17.20 -1.66
N ILE A 8 3.65 -16.22 -2.45
CA ILE A 8 4.84 -16.39 -3.31
C ILE A 8 6.03 -16.82 -2.48
N PHE A 9 6.25 -16.16 -1.34
CA PHE A 9 7.38 -16.46 -0.47
C PHE A 9 7.32 -17.88 0.09
N ILE A 10 6.16 -18.30 0.61
CA ILE A 10 5.93 -19.66 1.10
C ILE A 10 6.10 -20.69 -0.02
N ASN A 11 5.60 -20.41 -1.22
CA ASN A 11 5.77 -21.27 -2.39
C ASN A 11 7.25 -21.45 -2.73
N LEU A 12 8.02 -20.37 -2.78
CA LEU A 12 9.45 -20.44 -3.09
C LEU A 12 10.25 -21.11 -1.97
N ALA A 13 9.87 -20.88 -0.72
CA ALA A 13 10.63 -21.35 0.43
C ALA A 13 10.36 -22.81 0.79
N LEU A 14 9.10 -23.24 0.70
CA LEU A 14 8.62 -24.55 1.16
C LEU A 14 8.12 -25.44 0.02
N GLY A 15 8.08 -24.93 -1.22
CA GLY A 15 7.56 -25.68 -2.38
C GLY A 15 6.05 -25.94 -2.34
N LEU A 16 5.31 -25.24 -1.48
CA LEU A 16 3.86 -25.43 -1.30
C LEU A 16 3.08 -24.77 -2.43
N ASN A 17 1.96 -25.37 -2.84
CA ASN A 17 1.04 -24.76 -3.80
C ASN A 17 0.59 -23.37 -3.30
N LEU A 18 0.46 -22.39 -4.21
CA LEU A 18 0.11 -21.00 -3.88
C LEU A 18 -1.19 -20.90 -3.06
N TYR A 19 -2.24 -21.62 -3.44
CA TYR A 19 -3.53 -21.58 -2.73
C TYR A 19 -3.45 -22.21 -1.33
N LEU A 20 -2.66 -23.29 -1.19
CA LEU A 20 -2.39 -23.90 0.10
C LEU A 20 -1.58 -22.94 1.01
N ALA A 21 -0.59 -22.25 0.44
CA ALA A 21 0.18 -21.23 1.15
C ALA A 21 -0.69 -20.08 1.64
N ILE A 22 -1.61 -19.58 0.79
CA ILE A 22 -2.59 -18.55 1.16
C ILE A 22 -3.47 -19.03 2.31
N PHE A 23 -4.01 -20.24 2.20
CA PHE A 23 -4.89 -20.80 3.23
C PHE A 23 -4.17 -20.92 4.57
N LEU A 24 -2.95 -21.47 4.59
CA LEU A 24 -2.16 -21.60 5.82
C LEU A 24 -1.82 -20.23 6.42
N LEU A 25 -1.38 -19.27 5.59
CA LEU A 25 -1.06 -17.92 6.04
C LEU A 25 -2.29 -17.25 6.67
N LEU A 26 -3.45 -17.33 6.03
CA LEU A 26 -4.69 -16.74 6.52
C LEU A 26 -5.23 -17.45 7.76
N ALA A 27 -5.13 -18.78 7.84
CA ALA A 27 -5.56 -19.54 9.01
C ALA A 27 -4.73 -19.18 10.25
N ILE A 28 -3.41 -19.10 10.12
CA ILE A 28 -2.52 -18.71 11.22
C ILE A 28 -2.75 -17.25 11.61
N THR A 29 -2.88 -16.36 10.62
CA THR A 29 -3.19 -14.94 10.86
C THR A 29 -4.51 -14.77 11.60
N ALA A 30 -5.57 -15.49 11.19
CA ALA A 30 -6.88 -15.44 11.83
C ALA A 30 -6.80 -15.90 13.30
N LEU A 31 -6.08 -17.00 13.57
CA LEU A 31 -5.86 -17.48 14.94
C LEU A 31 -5.14 -16.42 15.78
N TYR A 32 -4.09 -15.80 15.22
CA TYR A 32 -3.31 -14.78 15.93
C TYR A 32 -4.09 -13.48 16.12
N THR A 33 -4.93 -13.08 15.16
CA THR A 33 -5.76 -11.87 15.25
C THR A 33 -6.89 -12.03 16.27
N ILE A 34 -7.50 -13.23 16.34
CA ILE A 34 -8.59 -13.50 17.29
C ILE A 34 -8.06 -13.55 18.74
N THR A 35 -6.85 -14.06 18.94
CA THR A 35 -6.23 -14.26 20.26
C THR A 35 -5.36 -13.10 20.72
N GLY A 36 -4.71 -12.39 19.79
CA GLY A 36 -3.77 -11.31 20.05
C GLY A 36 -4.43 -9.93 19.96
N GLY A 37 -4.38 -9.17 21.05
CA GLY A 37 -4.77 -7.75 21.03
C GLY A 37 -3.71 -6.86 20.37
N LEU A 38 -4.06 -5.59 20.12
CA LEU A 38 -3.19 -4.58 19.49
C LEU A 38 -1.80 -4.47 20.17
N ALA A 39 -1.73 -4.60 21.49
CA ALA A 39 -0.47 -4.55 22.23
C ALA A 39 0.48 -5.69 21.84
N ALA A 40 -0.01 -6.92 21.70
CA ALA A 40 0.81 -8.07 21.32
C ALA A 40 1.43 -7.86 19.92
N VAL A 41 0.64 -7.34 18.98
CA VAL A 41 1.07 -7.01 17.61
C VAL A 41 2.21 -5.99 17.60
N ILE A 42 2.12 -4.95 18.43
CA ILE A 42 3.15 -3.89 18.49
C ILE A 42 4.48 -4.43 19.02
N TYR A 43 4.46 -5.29 20.04
CA TYR A 43 5.68 -5.88 20.59
C TYR A 43 6.35 -6.82 19.58
N THR A 44 5.57 -7.66 18.90
CA THR A 44 6.11 -8.56 17.87
C THR A 44 6.67 -7.78 16.67
N ASP A 45 5.99 -6.72 16.24
CA ASP A 45 6.46 -5.85 15.15
C ASP A 45 7.81 -5.21 15.46
N THR A 46 7.99 -4.76 16.70
CA THR A 46 9.24 -4.11 17.14
C THR A 46 10.41 -5.07 17.03
N LEU A 47 10.26 -6.30 17.55
CA LEU A 47 11.28 -7.34 17.46
C LEU A 47 11.57 -7.72 16.01
N GLN A 48 10.51 -7.93 15.21
CA GLN A 48 10.64 -8.29 13.80
C GLN A 48 11.37 -7.22 13.00
N THR A 49 11.09 -5.94 13.26
CA THR A 49 11.74 -4.81 12.57
C THR A 49 13.26 -4.84 12.77
N VAL A 50 13.73 -5.08 14.00
CA VAL A 50 15.16 -5.16 14.31
C VAL A 50 15.81 -6.33 13.58
N ILE A 51 15.19 -7.52 13.64
CA ILE A 51 15.75 -8.72 13.01
C ILE A 51 15.75 -8.58 11.48
N MET A 52 14.67 -8.07 10.88
CA MET A 52 14.59 -7.80 9.44
C MET A 52 15.65 -6.80 9.01
N LEU A 53 15.84 -5.72 9.76
CA LEU A 53 16.81 -4.68 9.42
C LEU A 53 18.23 -5.25 9.41
N VAL A 54 18.63 -5.93 10.49
CA VAL A 54 19.95 -6.56 10.59
C VAL A 54 20.14 -7.61 9.48
N GLY A 55 19.15 -8.48 9.28
CA GLY A 55 19.22 -9.51 8.25
C GLY A 55 19.30 -8.95 6.83
N SER A 56 18.59 -7.85 6.54
CA SER A 56 18.64 -7.19 5.23
C SER A 56 19.98 -6.49 4.99
N LEU A 57 20.59 -5.90 6.03
CA LEU A 57 21.94 -5.34 5.95
C LEU A 57 22.99 -6.43 5.66
N ILE A 58 22.90 -7.57 6.35
CA ILE A 58 23.79 -8.72 6.10
C ILE A 58 23.62 -9.25 4.67
N LEU A 59 22.37 -9.44 4.22
CA LEU A 59 22.07 -9.87 2.85
C LEU A 59 22.66 -8.91 1.82
N THR A 60 22.53 -7.60 2.05
CA THR A 60 23.08 -6.57 1.17
C THR A 60 24.60 -6.69 1.08
N GLY A 61 25.29 -6.93 2.20
CA GLY A 61 26.72 -7.19 2.23
C GLY A 61 27.13 -8.40 1.38
N PHE A 62 26.44 -9.54 1.55
CA PHE A 62 26.67 -10.73 0.71
C PHE A 62 26.39 -10.48 -0.76
N ALA A 63 25.29 -9.79 -1.09
CA ALA A 63 24.91 -9.49 -2.46
C ALA A 63 25.97 -8.64 -3.18
N PHE A 64 26.49 -7.59 -2.52
CA PHE A 64 27.56 -6.78 -3.10
C PHE A 64 28.89 -7.53 -3.21
N HIS A 65 29.20 -8.41 -2.25
CA HIS A 65 30.39 -9.25 -2.30
C HIS A 65 30.37 -10.17 -3.54
N GLU A 66 29.26 -10.87 -3.80
CA GLU A 66 29.11 -11.77 -4.94
C GLU A 66 29.17 -11.05 -6.30
N VAL A 67 28.64 -9.84 -6.38
CA VAL A 67 28.70 -9.06 -7.61
C VAL A 67 30.09 -8.48 -7.87
N GLY A 68 30.92 -8.34 -6.84
CA GLY A 68 32.27 -7.76 -6.91
C GLY A 68 32.34 -6.27 -6.61
N GLY A 69 31.42 -5.76 -5.78
CA GLY A 69 31.37 -4.35 -5.36
C GLY A 69 30.44 -3.47 -6.19
N TYR A 70 30.42 -2.17 -5.88
CA TYR A 70 29.48 -1.20 -6.47
C TYR A 70 29.77 -0.91 -7.95
N ASP A 71 31.03 -0.77 -8.34
CA ASP A 71 31.40 -0.49 -9.73
C ASP A 71 31.04 -1.66 -10.65
N ALA A 72 31.36 -2.88 -10.22
CA ALA A 72 30.98 -4.10 -10.92
C ALA A 72 29.45 -4.27 -10.98
N PHE A 73 28.74 -3.85 -9.93
CA PHE A 73 27.28 -3.83 -9.93
C PHE A 73 26.71 -2.91 -11.01
N MET A 74 27.19 -1.68 -11.14
CA MET A 74 26.72 -0.76 -12.17
C MET A 74 26.97 -1.29 -13.58
N GLU A 75 28.16 -1.86 -13.82
CA GLU A 75 28.51 -2.41 -15.13
C GLU A 75 27.72 -3.68 -15.47
N LYS A 76 27.70 -4.66 -14.56
CA LYS A 76 27.06 -5.97 -14.78
C LYS A 76 25.54 -5.84 -14.87
N TYR A 77 24.93 -4.89 -14.15
CA TYR A 77 23.49 -4.66 -14.23
C TYR A 77 23.05 -4.36 -15.66
N MET A 78 23.77 -3.51 -16.37
CA MET A 78 23.45 -3.14 -17.77
C MET A 78 23.64 -4.31 -18.75
N LYS A 79 24.41 -5.34 -18.37
CA LYS A 79 24.66 -6.56 -19.16
C LYS A 79 23.75 -7.74 -18.76
N ALA A 80 22.86 -7.58 -17.77
CA ALA A 80 21.99 -8.63 -17.26
C ALA A 80 20.79 -8.89 -18.20
N ILE A 81 21.06 -9.59 -19.30
CA ILE A 81 20.13 -9.99 -20.35
C ILE A 81 19.91 -11.51 -20.30
N PRO A 82 18.66 -12.01 -20.27
CA PRO A 82 18.37 -13.45 -20.24
C PRO A 82 18.83 -14.15 -21.53
N THR A 83 19.20 -15.42 -21.41
CA THR A 83 19.67 -16.26 -22.51
C THR A 83 18.54 -16.62 -23.47
N VAL A 84 17.33 -16.87 -22.93
CA VAL A 84 16.15 -17.27 -23.69
C VAL A 84 15.26 -16.04 -23.92
N VAL A 85 15.25 -15.54 -25.16
CA VAL A 85 14.49 -14.34 -25.57
C VAL A 85 13.52 -14.60 -26.74
N SER A 86 13.46 -15.84 -27.22
CA SER A 86 12.58 -16.25 -28.31
C SER A 86 11.79 -17.48 -27.90
N ASP A 87 10.53 -17.54 -28.33
CA ASP A 87 9.67 -18.71 -28.18
C ASP A 87 9.19 -19.15 -29.57
N GLY A 88 9.73 -20.29 -30.03
CA GLY A 88 9.57 -20.75 -31.41
C GLY A 88 10.11 -19.75 -32.43
N ASN A 89 9.23 -19.24 -33.31
CA ASN A 89 9.59 -18.29 -34.37
C ASN A 89 9.46 -16.81 -33.95
N THR A 90 9.04 -16.53 -32.71
CA THR A 90 8.79 -15.15 -32.26
C THR A 90 9.87 -14.71 -31.29
N THR A 91 10.65 -13.70 -31.67
CA THR A 91 11.59 -13.02 -30.78
C THR A 91 10.86 -11.84 -30.13
N PHE A 92 10.91 -11.76 -28.80
CA PHE A 92 10.29 -10.64 -28.08
C PHE A 92 11.09 -9.34 -28.27
N GLN A 93 10.45 -8.19 -28.08
CA GLN A 93 11.09 -6.89 -28.29
C GLN A 93 12.28 -6.69 -27.33
N GLU A 94 13.40 -6.18 -27.86
CA GLU A 94 14.63 -5.98 -27.09
C GLU A 94 14.44 -5.16 -25.81
N LYS A 95 13.61 -4.12 -25.91
CA LYS A 95 13.24 -3.24 -24.80
C LYS A 95 12.67 -3.97 -23.58
N CYS A 96 12.10 -5.16 -23.76
CA CYS A 96 11.45 -5.91 -22.69
C CYS A 96 12.42 -6.71 -21.82
N TYR A 97 13.56 -7.14 -22.37
CA TYR A 97 14.55 -7.93 -21.65
C TYR A 97 15.84 -7.17 -21.35
N THR A 98 16.12 -6.05 -22.03
CA THR A 98 17.30 -5.23 -21.72
C THR A 98 17.04 -4.28 -20.55
N PRO A 99 17.99 -4.14 -19.60
CA PRO A 99 17.98 -3.04 -18.63
C PRO A 99 17.91 -1.68 -19.34
N ARG A 100 17.18 -0.72 -18.76
CA ARG A 100 17.09 0.62 -19.35
C ARG A 100 18.37 1.41 -19.14
N ALA A 101 18.72 2.26 -20.09
CA ALA A 101 19.88 3.15 -19.98
C ALA A 101 19.79 4.11 -18.78
N ASP A 102 18.58 4.46 -18.35
CA ASP A 102 18.31 5.36 -17.22
C ASP A 102 18.06 4.64 -15.89
N SER A 103 18.42 3.35 -15.78
CA SER A 103 18.14 2.55 -14.58
C SER A 103 18.75 3.13 -13.29
N PHE A 104 19.87 3.85 -13.39
CA PHE A 104 20.55 4.51 -12.27
C PHE A 104 20.19 6.00 -12.11
N HIS A 105 19.29 6.53 -12.93
CA HIS A 105 18.80 7.90 -12.77
C HIS A 105 17.57 7.93 -11.88
N LEU A 106 17.65 8.72 -10.79
CA LEU A 106 16.53 8.92 -9.87
C LEU A 106 15.39 9.72 -10.53
N PHE A 107 15.75 10.72 -11.33
CA PHE A 107 14.80 11.52 -12.10
C PHE A 107 14.80 11.03 -13.55
N ARG A 108 13.76 10.29 -13.90
CA ARG A 108 13.54 9.77 -15.26
C ARG A 108 12.78 10.76 -16.11
N ASP A 109 12.77 10.53 -17.42
CA ASP A 109 12.09 11.37 -18.39
C ASP A 109 10.61 11.62 -18.02
N PRO A 110 10.12 12.86 -18.11
CA PRO A 110 8.76 13.22 -17.67
C PRO A 110 7.64 12.60 -18.52
N LEU A 111 7.89 12.18 -19.75
CA LEU A 111 6.83 11.70 -20.65
C LEU A 111 6.98 10.22 -20.99
N THR A 112 8.21 9.75 -21.18
CA THR A 112 8.54 8.41 -21.67
C THR A 112 9.09 7.49 -20.57
N GLY A 113 9.45 8.05 -19.41
CA GLY A 113 9.86 7.28 -18.24
C GLY A 113 8.70 6.48 -17.66
N ASP A 114 8.99 5.28 -17.17
CA ASP A 114 8.03 4.44 -16.42
C ASP A 114 7.69 5.02 -15.05
N LEU A 115 8.59 5.80 -14.46
CA LEU A 115 8.36 6.55 -13.22
C LEU A 115 8.73 8.01 -13.51
N PRO A 116 7.84 8.77 -14.16
CA PRO A 116 8.15 10.13 -14.59
C PRO A 116 8.42 11.03 -13.38
N TRP A 117 9.52 11.78 -13.41
CA TRP A 117 9.97 12.56 -12.24
C TRP A 117 8.92 13.51 -11.65
N PRO A 118 8.07 14.21 -12.43
CA PRO A 118 7.05 15.09 -11.84
C PRO A 118 5.95 14.27 -11.16
N GLY A 119 5.59 13.11 -11.73
CA GLY A 119 4.69 12.16 -11.08
C GLY A 119 5.28 11.63 -9.77
N LEU A 120 6.58 11.35 -9.74
CA LEU A 120 7.30 10.92 -8.55
C LEU A 120 7.30 12.01 -7.47
N ILE A 121 7.53 13.28 -7.81
CA ILE A 121 7.56 14.36 -6.82
C ILE A 121 6.16 14.74 -6.36
N PHE A 122 5.26 15.08 -7.28
CA PHE A 122 3.95 15.63 -6.91
C PHE A 122 2.91 14.54 -6.65
N GLY A 123 2.85 13.53 -7.52
CA GLY A 123 1.91 12.42 -7.40
C GLY A 123 2.16 11.56 -6.16
N MET A 124 3.41 11.11 -5.96
CA MET A 124 3.73 10.32 -4.76
C MET A 124 3.60 11.14 -3.46
N SER A 125 3.81 12.46 -3.48
CA SER A 125 3.59 13.27 -2.28
C SER A 125 2.12 13.28 -1.85
N ILE A 126 1.19 13.32 -2.81
CA ILE A 126 -0.25 13.20 -2.54
C ILE A 126 -0.57 11.82 -1.96
N LEU A 127 -0.01 10.77 -2.56
CA LEU A 127 -0.18 9.40 -2.05
C LEU A 127 0.43 9.21 -0.67
N ALA A 128 1.59 9.81 -0.41
CA ALA A 128 2.25 9.79 0.88
C ALA A 128 1.42 10.52 1.94
N LEU A 129 0.78 11.64 1.59
CA LEU A 129 -0.13 12.33 2.51
C LEU A 129 -1.31 11.43 2.91
N TRP A 130 -1.95 10.78 1.94
CA TRP A 130 -3.00 9.80 2.21
C TRP A 130 -2.48 8.67 3.11
N TYR A 131 -1.39 8.03 2.69
CA TYR A 131 -0.86 6.86 3.39
C TYR A 131 -0.40 7.19 4.82
N TRP A 132 0.40 8.23 5.02
CA TRP A 132 1.00 8.53 6.33
C TRP A 132 0.08 9.27 7.30
N CYS A 133 -0.86 10.06 6.79
CA CYS A 133 -1.68 10.94 7.64
C CYS A 133 -3.12 10.46 7.77
N THR A 134 -3.62 9.60 6.89
CA THR A 134 -5.03 9.17 6.89
C THR A 134 -5.23 7.67 7.03
N ASP A 135 -4.21 6.85 6.75
CA ASP A 135 -4.32 5.40 6.90
C ASP A 135 -4.46 5.02 8.38
N GLN A 136 -5.55 4.30 8.67
CA GLN A 136 -5.92 3.92 10.02
C GLN A 136 -4.85 3.06 10.70
N VAL A 137 -4.13 2.19 9.97
CA VAL A 137 -3.08 1.35 10.56
C VAL A 137 -1.95 2.20 11.15
N ILE A 138 -1.63 3.32 10.51
CA ILE A 138 -0.54 4.22 10.92
C ILE A 138 -1.02 5.20 11.99
N VAL A 139 -2.19 5.80 11.79
CA VAL A 139 -2.77 6.76 12.73
C VAL A 139 -3.03 6.11 14.09
N GLN A 140 -3.55 4.88 14.12
CA GLN A 140 -3.77 4.13 15.37
C GLN A 140 -2.47 3.92 16.18
N ARG A 141 -1.33 3.68 15.50
CA ARG A 141 -0.03 3.54 16.16
C ARG A 141 0.43 4.86 16.77
N CYS A 142 0.19 5.98 16.10
CA CYS A 142 0.50 7.31 16.62
C CYS A 142 -0.36 7.65 17.86
N LEU A 143 -1.65 7.31 17.82
CA LEU A 143 -2.59 7.52 18.94
C LEU A 143 -2.28 6.65 20.16
N SER A 144 -1.65 5.49 19.94
CA SER A 144 -1.24 4.58 21.02
C SER A 144 0.06 4.98 21.72
N ALA A 145 0.71 6.06 21.28
CA ALA A 145 1.94 6.54 21.90
C ALA A 145 1.66 7.27 23.23
N LYS A 146 2.62 7.18 24.16
CA LYS A 146 2.49 7.72 25.52
C LYS A 146 2.23 9.24 25.57
N ASN A 147 2.82 10.00 24.64
CA ASN A 147 2.71 11.45 24.60
C ASN A 147 3.09 12.00 23.21
N MET A 148 2.75 13.26 22.96
CA MET A 148 3.03 13.95 21.69
C MET A 148 4.54 14.00 21.35
N SER A 149 5.41 14.13 22.34
CA SER A 149 6.87 14.13 22.12
C SER A 149 7.36 12.79 21.58
N HIS A 150 6.84 11.66 22.07
CA HIS A 150 7.15 10.33 21.54
C HIS A 150 6.60 10.12 20.14
N VAL A 151 5.41 10.63 19.82
CA VAL A 151 4.87 10.59 18.44
C VAL A 151 5.82 11.32 17.49
N LYS A 152 6.20 12.56 17.82
CA LYS A 152 7.11 13.36 16.99
C LYS A 152 8.46 12.67 16.80
N ALA A 153 9.06 12.16 17.88
CA ALA A 153 10.33 11.43 17.81
C ALA A 153 10.22 10.17 16.95
N GLY A 154 9.11 9.41 17.09
CA GLY A 154 8.83 8.22 16.28
C GLY A 154 8.67 8.53 14.80
N CYS A 155 7.92 9.59 14.45
CA CYS A 155 7.76 10.04 13.06
C CYS A 155 9.11 10.48 12.46
N THR A 156 9.92 11.23 13.21
CA THR A 156 11.25 11.65 12.75
C THR A 156 12.17 10.45 12.52
N LEU A 157 12.22 9.50 13.46
CA LEU A 157 13.00 8.27 13.31
C LEU A 157 12.52 7.46 12.09
N CYS A 158 11.20 7.33 11.90
CA CYS A 158 10.63 6.67 10.73
C CYS A 158 11.09 7.33 9.42
N GLY A 159 11.10 8.66 9.36
CA GLY A 159 11.60 9.43 8.21
C GLY A 159 13.05 9.08 7.86
N TYR A 160 13.95 9.01 8.85
CA TYR A 160 15.35 8.60 8.62
C TYR A 160 15.46 7.13 8.18
N LEU A 161 14.71 6.22 8.80
CA LEU A 161 14.74 4.80 8.43
C LEU A 161 14.21 4.55 7.01
N LYS A 162 13.36 5.43 6.46
CA LYS A 162 12.83 5.33 5.09
C LYS A 162 13.86 5.61 3.99
N VAL A 163 15.05 6.10 4.33
CA VAL A 163 16.17 6.19 3.39
C VAL A 163 16.78 4.81 3.12
N LEU A 164 16.72 3.89 4.08
CA LEU A 164 17.38 2.58 4.01
C LEU A 164 16.87 1.66 2.90
N PRO A 165 15.56 1.52 2.60
CA PRO A 165 15.05 0.60 1.59
C PRO A 165 15.70 0.72 0.20
N MET A 166 16.20 1.90 -0.17
CA MET A 166 17.00 2.05 -1.39
C MET A 166 18.22 1.11 -1.40
N PHE A 167 18.94 1.06 -0.28
CA PHE A 167 20.16 0.27 -0.12
C PHE A 167 19.89 -1.19 0.25
N ILE A 168 18.87 -1.45 1.07
CA ILE A 168 18.62 -2.80 1.60
C ILE A 168 17.53 -3.59 0.86
N MET A 169 16.79 -2.96 -0.05
CA MET A 169 15.76 -3.63 -0.86
C MET A 169 15.95 -3.40 -2.36
N VAL A 170 16.05 -2.14 -2.81
CA VAL A 170 16.13 -1.82 -4.25
C VAL A 170 17.43 -2.30 -4.86
N MET A 171 18.58 -1.94 -4.28
CA MET A 171 19.89 -2.39 -4.77
C MET A 171 20.04 -3.92 -4.74
N PRO A 172 19.72 -4.64 -3.64
CA PRO A 172 19.64 -6.10 -3.66
C PRO A 172 18.70 -6.63 -4.74
N GLY A 173 17.50 -6.06 -4.92
CA GLY A 173 16.60 -6.44 -6.01
C GLY A 173 17.26 -6.35 -7.39
N MET A 174 18.04 -5.30 -7.64
CA MET A 174 18.82 -5.14 -8.87
C MET A 174 19.97 -6.15 -8.98
N ILE A 175 20.68 -6.44 -7.88
CA ILE A 175 21.73 -7.46 -7.82
C ILE A 175 21.16 -8.85 -8.12
N SER A 176 19.96 -9.14 -7.62
CA SER A 176 19.27 -10.40 -7.90
C SER A 176 19.13 -10.63 -9.41
N ARG A 177 18.77 -9.59 -10.17
CA ARG A 177 18.72 -9.66 -11.63
C ARG A 177 20.06 -10.03 -12.25
N ILE A 178 21.19 -9.56 -11.71
CA ILE A 178 22.53 -9.89 -12.22
C ILE A 178 22.83 -11.38 -11.98
N LEU A 179 22.65 -11.85 -10.74
CA LEU A 179 23.04 -13.20 -10.33
C LEU A 179 22.10 -14.27 -10.89
N TYR A 180 20.81 -13.96 -11.05
CA TYR A 180 19.77 -14.90 -11.48
C TYR A 180 19.02 -14.35 -12.70
N THR A 181 19.77 -13.94 -13.72
CA THR A 181 19.24 -13.24 -14.91
C THR A 181 18.13 -14.03 -15.60
N ASP A 182 18.35 -15.30 -15.92
CA ASP A 182 17.35 -16.13 -16.63
C ASP A 182 16.06 -16.35 -15.82
N LYS A 183 16.16 -16.30 -14.48
CA LYS A 183 15.02 -16.51 -13.58
C LYS A 183 14.20 -15.24 -13.38
N ILE A 184 14.85 -14.09 -13.25
CA ILE A 184 14.22 -12.84 -12.79
C ILE A 184 13.88 -11.92 -13.97
N ALA A 185 14.78 -11.85 -14.96
CA ALA A 185 14.58 -11.08 -16.19
C ALA A 185 13.93 -11.91 -17.30
N CYS A 186 13.32 -13.05 -16.97
CA CYS A 186 12.60 -13.87 -17.94
C CYS A 186 11.55 -13.02 -18.68
N VAL A 187 11.41 -13.24 -19.99
CA VAL A 187 10.40 -12.59 -20.84
C VAL A 187 9.55 -13.61 -21.58
N VAL A 188 10.06 -14.83 -21.74
CA VAL A 188 9.33 -15.93 -22.38
C VAL A 188 8.28 -16.48 -21.40
N PRO A 189 6.98 -16.51 -21.77
CA PRO A 189 5.91 -16.95 -20.87
C PRO A 189 6.10 -18.34 -20.27
N SER A 190 6.57 -19.30 -21.07
CA SER A 190 6.78 -20.69 -20.63
C SER A 190 7.90 -20.82 -19.59
N GLU A 191 9.01 -20.11 -19.78
CA GLU A 191 10.11 -20.07 -18.79
C GLU A 191 9.70 -19.28 -17.54
N CYS A 192 9.02 -18.14 -17.67
CA CYS A 192 8.54 -17.40 -16.51
C CYS A 192 7.55 -18.21 -15.67
N GLU A 193 6.62 -18.93 -16.31
CA GLU A 193 5.64 -19.77 -15.62
C GLU A 193 6.33 -20.90 -14.84
N LYS A 194 7.40 -21.48 -15.40
CA LYS A 194 8.22 -22.50 -14.74
C LYS A 194 8.94 -21.96 -13.49
N TYR A 195 9.44 -20.72 -13.52
CA TYR A 195 10.22 -20.17 -12.41
C TYR A 195 9.38 -19.52 -11.30
N CYS A 196 8.27 -18.87 -11.65
CA CYS A 196 7.47 -18.12 -10.67
C CYS A 196 5.95 -18.29 -10.83
N GLY A 197 5.47 -19.20 -11.68
CA GLY A 197 4.04 -19.45 -11.88
C GLY A 197 3.29 -18.28 -12.53
N THR A 198 4.01 -17.35 -13.16
CA THR A 198 3.45 -16.15 -13.80
C THR A 198 4.03 -16.00 -15.20
N LYS A 199 3.20 -15.68 -16.19
CA LYS A 199 3.60 -15.62 -17.62
C LYS A 199 4.28 -14.32 -18.05
N VAL A 200 4.22 -13.28 -17.21
CA VAL A 200 4.56 -11.90 -17.62
C VAL A 200 5.92 -11.44 -17.10
N GLY A 201 6.41 -12.05 -16.02
CA GLY A 201 7.71 -11.72 -15.43
C GLY A 201 7.81 -12.17 -13.97
N CYS A 202 9.04 -12.34 -13.50
CA CYS A 202 9.35 -12.92 -12.18
C CYS A 202 10.05 -11.92 -11.23
N THR A 203 9.85 -10.61 -11.41
CA THR A 203 10.51 -9.59 -10.56
C THR A 203 10.11 -9.68 -9.08
N ASN A 204 8.89 -10.15 -8.78
CA ASN A 204 8.40 -10.31 -7.40
C ASN A 204 9.22 -11.31 -6.56
N ILE A 205 9.90 -12.28 -7.18
CA ILE A 205 10.71 -13.30 -6.47
C ILE A 205 12.19 -12.91 -6.31
N ALA A 206 12.58 -11.70 -6.73
CA ALA A 206 13.96 -11.26 -6.72
C ALA A 206 14.59 -11.27 -5.31
N TYR A 207 13.93 -10.62 -4.34
CA TYR A 207 14.43 -10.55 -2.97
C TYR A 207 14.40 -11.92 -2.26
N PRO A 208 13.29 -12.70 -2.33
CA PRO A 208 13.27 -14.06 -1.80
C PRO A 208 14.34 -14.99 -2.40
N THR A 209 14.64 -14.86 -3.70
CA THR A 209 15.68 -15.69 -4.34
C THR A 209 17.06 -15.39 -3.76
N LEU A 210 17.41 -14.11 -3.52
CA LEU A 210 18.66 -13.77 -2.84
C LEU A 210 18.74 -14.36 -1.43
N VAL A 211 17.63 -14.29 -0.68
CA VAL A 211 17.54 -14.84 0.67
C VAL A 211 17.82 -16.34 0.66
N MET A 212 17.26 -17.06 -0.32
CA MET A 212 17.38 -18.51 -0.40
C MET A 212 18.74 -18.99 -0.91
N GLU A 213 19.32 -18.27 -1.87
CA GLU A 213 20.50 -18.75 -2.59
C GLU A 213 21.82 -18.18 -2.03
N LEU A 214 21.82 -16.99 -1.43
CA LEU A 214 23.04 -16.34 -0.92
C LEU A 214 23.29 -16.54 0.57
N MET A 215 22.23 -16.64 1.39
CA MET A 215 22.43 -16.67 2.84
C MET A 215 22.84 -18.05 3.35
N PRO A 216 23.76 -18.12 4.31
CA PRO A 216 24.18 -19.38 4.91
C PRO A 216 23.05 -20.05 5.68
N ASN A 217 23.18 -21.36 5.87
CA ASN A 217 22.30 -22.14 6.71
C ASN A 217 22.22 -21.53 8.11
N GLY A 218 21.02 -21.52 8.70
CA GLY A 218 20.75 -20.78 9.94
C GLY A 218 20.25 -19.36 9.66
N LEU A 219 21.06 -18.48 9.05
CA LEU A 219 20.63 -17.10 8.73
C LEU A 219 19.49 -17.09 7.72
N ARG A 220 19.56 -17.97 6.69
CA ARG A 220 18.45 -18.22 5.77
C ARG A 220 17.18 -18.61 6.52
N GLY A 221 17.26 -19.57 7.45
CA GLY A 221 16.12 -20.02 8.25
C GLY A 221 15.54 -18.93 9.16
N LEU A 222 16.40 -18.12 9.78
CA LEU A 222 16.00 -16.98 10.58
C LEU A 222 15.25 -15.95 9.72
N MET A 223 15.80 -15.62 8.55
CA MET A 223 15.19 -14.66 7.61
C MET A 223 13.85 -15.16 7.09
N LEU A 224 13.74 -16.44 6.70
CA LEU A 224 12.48 -17.06 6.33
C LEU A 224 11.43 -16.95 7.44
N SER A 225 11.81 -17.27 8.67
CA SER A 225 10.90 -17.24 9.83
C SER A 225 10.40 -15.81 10.10
N VAL A 226 11.30 -14.84 10.06
CA VAL A 226 10.98 -13.44 10.34
C VAL A 226 10.13 -12.82 9.24
N MET A 227 10.38 -13.15 7.97
CA MET A 227 9.56 -12.70 6.86
C MET A 227 8.13 -13.26 6.93
N LEU A 228 7.96 -14.53 7.29
CA LEU A 228 6.62 -15.09 7.54
C LEU A 228 5.93 -14.42 8.72
N ALA A 229 6.67 -14.17 9.80
CA ALA A 229 6.14 -13.50 10.97
C ALA A 229 5.72 -12.04 10.67
N SER A 230 6.48 -11.30 9.85
CA SER A 230 6.15 -9.92 9.47
C SER A 230 4.95 -9.83 8.53
N LEU A 231 4.79 -10.82 7.63
CA LEU A 231 3.58 -10.94 6.79
C LEU A 231 2.33 -11.19 7.66
N MET A 232 2.41 -12.12 8.61
CA MET A 232 1.30 -12.39 9.54
C MET A 232 0.95 -11.14 10.36
N SER A 233 1.96 -10.40 10.82
CA SER A 233 1.75 -9.20 11.62
C SER A 233 1.14 -8.03 10.83
N SER A 234 1.56 -7.86 9.57
CA SER A 234 0.98 -6.87 8.65
C SER A 234 -0.49 -7.18 8.37
N LEU A 235 -0.81 -8.45 8.07
CA LEU A 235 -2.19 -8.88 7.85
C LEU A 235 -3.06 -8.72 9.10
N THR A 236 -2.52 -9.06 10.27
CA THR A 236 -3.20 -8.87 11.56
C THR A 236 -3.52 -7.40 11.79
N SER A 237 -2.58 -6.50 11.52
CA SER A 237 -2.80 -5.04 11.63
C SER A 237 -3.91 -4.57 10.69
N ILE A 238 -3.89 -4.98 9.42
CA ILE A 238 -4.89 -4.60 8.42
C ILE A 238 -6.29 -5.10 8.83
N PHE A 239 -6.42 -6.38 9.19
CA PHE A 239 -7.71 -6.95 9.58
C PHE A 239 -8.25 -6.34 10.87
N ASN A 240 -7.38 -6.06 11.85
CA ASN A 240 -7.79 -5.40 13.08
C ASN A 240 -8.26 -3.96 12.81
N SER A 241 -7.51 -3.17 12.02
CA SER A 241 -7.92 -1.80 11.68
C SER A 241 -9.22 -1.78 10.88
N ALA A 242 -9.40 -2.68 9.90
CA ALA A 242 -10.64 -2.81 9.14
C ALA A 242 -11.82 -3.23 10.03
N SER A 243 -11.59 -4.16 10.97
CA SER A 243 -12.58 -4.55 11.96
C SER A 243 -12.97 -3.38 12.84
N THR A 244 -12.03 -2.56 13.32
CA THR A 244 -12.33 -1.38 14.13
C THR A 244 -13.15 -0.35 13.35
N LEU A 245 -12.79 -0.07 12.09
CA LEU A 245 -13.58 0.84 11.24
C LEU A 245 -15.01 0.33 11.05
N PHE A 246 -15.18 -0.97 10.77
CA PHE A 246 -16.51 -1.54 10.64
C PHE A 246 -17.31 -1.48 11.94
N THR A 247 -16.72 -1.86 13.08
CA THR A 247 -17.43 -1.91 14.35
C THR A 247 -17.77 -0.52 14.88
N MET A 248 -16.80 0.40 14.87
CA MET A 248 -16.95 1.73 15.47
C MET A 248 -17.65 2.73 14.56
N ASP A 249 -17.47 2.65 13.24
CA ASP A 249 -17.95 3.70 12.32
C ASP A 249 -19.21 3.28 11.56
N ILE A 250 -19.49 1.98 11.44
CA ILE A 250 -20.66 1.45 10.71
C ILE A 250 -21.62 0.73 11.67
N TYR A 251 -21.13 -0.26 12.42
CA TYR A 251 -21.98 -1.13 13.22
C TYR A 251 -22.71 -0.39 14.34
N THR A 252 -22.04 0.51 15.06
CA THR A 252 -22.64 1.38 16.09
C THR A 252 -23.67 2.36 15.52
N LYS A 253 -23.53 2.81 14.27
CA LYS A 253 -24.52 3.66 13.59
C LYS A 253 -25.81 2.91 13.29
N VAL A 254 -25.69 1.65 12.87
CA VAL A 254 -26.85 0.77 12.64
C VAL A 254 -27.45 0.28 13.96
N ARG A 255 -26.59 -0.04 14.94
CA ARG A 255 -26.96 -0.56 16.26
C ARG A 255 -26.49 0.40 17.36
N LYS A 256 -27.29 1.45 17.60
CA LYS A 256 -27.01 2.55 18.55
C LYS A 256 -26.71 2.10 20.00
N ARG A 257 -27.17 0.91 20.44
CA ARG A 257 -26.94 0.34 21.78
C ARG A 257 -26.30 -1.04 21.73
N ALA A 258 -25.15 -1.16 21.07
CA ALA A 258 -24.38 -2.40 21.05
C ALA A 258 -23.61 -2.59 22.36
N SER A 259 -23.59 -3.81 22.90
CA SER A 259 -22.73 -4.15 24.05
C SER A 259 -21.27 -4.38 23.60
N GLU A 260 -20.29 -4.23 24.51
CA GLU A 260 -18.88 -4.50 24.18
C GLU A 260 -18.66 -5.93 23.66
N LYS A 261 -19.37 -6.92 24.23
CA LYS A 261 -19.31 -8.31 23.78
C LYS A 261 -19.84 -8.48 22.36
N GLU A 262 -20.95 -7.82 22.03
CA GLU A 262 -21.54 -7.82 20.69
C GLU A 262 -20.58 -7.19 19.69
N LEU A 263 -19.95 -6.07 20.04
CA LEU A 263 -18.99 -5.38 19.19
C LEU A 263 -17.76 -6.24 18.89
N MET A 264 -17.23 -6.95 19.90
CA MET A 264 -16.13 -7.90 19.71
C MET A 264 -16.51 -9.06 18.78
N ILE A 265 -17.73 -9.61 18.90
CA ILE A 265 -18.20 -10.70 18.04
C ILE A 265 -18.40 -10.20 16.61
N ALA A 266 -19.03 -9.04 16.44
CA ALA A 266 -19.26 -8.43 15.13
C ALA A 266 -17.93 -8.17 14.39
N GLY A 267 -16.93 -7.65 15.09
CA GLY A 267 -15.58 -7.44 14.53
C GLY A 267 -14.93 -8.74 14.07
N ARG A 268 -14.95 -9.79 14.91
CA ARG A 268 -14.39 -11.11 14.56
C ARG A 268 -15.09 -11.75 13.36
N LEU A 269 -16.42 -11.62 13.28
CA LEU A 269 -17.19 -12.12 12.13
C LEU A 269 -16.83 -11.35 10.85
N PHE A 270 -16.66 -10.03 10.94
CA PHE A 270 -16.24 -9.21 9.81
C PHE A 270 -14.85 -9.60 9.28
N ILE A 271 -13.91 -9.94 10.16
CA ILE A 271 -12.59 -10.46 9.76
C ILE A 271 -12.73 -11.73 8.91
N LEU A 272 -13.60 -12.67 9.30
CA LEU A 272 -13.84 -13.89 8.51
C LEU A 272 -14.39 -13.58 7.11
N VAL A 273 -15.29 -12.59 7.01
CA VAL A 273 -15.82 -12.12 5.71
C VAL A 273 -14.70 -11.51 4.86
N LEU A 274 -13.85 -10.67 5.44
CA LEU A 274 -12.70 -10.08 4.74
C LEU A 274 -11.70 -11.13 4.24
N ILE A 275 -11.46 -12.18 5.02
CA ILE A 275 -10.62 -13.32 4.60
C ILE A 275 -11.24 -13.98 3.36
N GLY A 276 -12.54 -14.24 3.35
CA GLY A 276 -13.25 -14.82 2.20
C GLY A 276 -13.13 -13.95 0.94
N ILE A 277 -13.38 -12.64 1.07
CA ILE A 277 -13.23 -11.68 -0.02
C ILE A 277 -11.78 -11.63 -0.53
N SER A 278 -10.81 -11.66 0.39
CA SER A 278 -9.39 -11.62 0.04
C SER A 278 -8.96 -12.83 -0.79
N ILE A 279 -9.45 -14.03 -0.47
CA ILE A 279 -9.21 -15.25 -1.25
C ILE A 279 -9.87 -15.13 -2.63
N ALA A 280 -11.11 -14.65 -2.69
CA ALA A 280 -11.81 -14.44 -3.96
C ALA A 280 -11.13 -13.40 -4.87
N TRP A 281 -10.36 -12.47 -4.30
CA TRP A 281 -9.62 -11.45 -5.05
C TRP A 281 -8.27 -11.92 -5.61
N VAL A 282 -7.76 -13.08 -5.19
CA VAL A 282 -6.44 -13.60 -5.62
C VAL A 282 -6.33 -13.76 -7.14
N PRO A 283 -7.29 -14.35 -7.86
CA PRO A 283 -7.19 -14.50 -9.31
C PRO A 283 -7.10 -13.16 -10.05
N ILE A 284 -7.79 -12.14 -9.55
CA ILE A 284 -7.75 -10.78 -10.10
C ILE A 284 -6.34 -10.21 -9.95
N VAL A 285 -5.71 -10.36 -8.78
CA VAL A 285 -4.33 -9.90 -8.55
C VAL A 285 -3.34 -10.64 -9.45
N GLN A 286 -3.51 -11.95 -9.65
CA GLN A 286 -2.66 -12.74 -10.54
C GLN A 286 -2.71 -12.24 -11.98
N SER A 287 -3.90 -11.86 -12.45
CA SER A 287 -4.10 -11.33 -13.80
C SER A 287 -3.65 -9.86 -13.96
N ALA A 288 -3.84 -9.02 -12.94
CA ALA A 288 -3.68 -7.57 -13.07
C ALA A 288 -2.26 -7.06 -12.79
N GLN A 289 -1.45 -7.80 -12.01
CA GLN A 289 -0.14 -7.30 -11.55
C GLN A 289 0.97 -7.34 -12.60
N SER A 290 0.78 -8.04 -13.73
CA SER A 290 1.77 -8.17 -14.82
C SER A 290 3.22 -8.48 -14.36
N GLY A 291 3.39 -9.25 -13.28
CA GLY A 291 4.71 -9.58 -12.69
C GLY A 291 5.35 -8.51 -11.79
N GLN A 292 4.74 -7.32 -11.68
CA GLN A 292 5.20 -6.18 -10.89
C GLN A 292 4.15 -5.76 -9.86
N LEU A 293 4.14 -6.47 -8.72
CA LEU A 293 3.12 -6.28 -7.69
C LEU A 293 3.14 -4.85 -7.11
N PHE A 294 4.32 -4.23 -7.02
CA PHE A 294 4.47 -2.87 -6.50
C PHE A 294 3.75 -1.83 -7.36
N ASP A 295 3.90 -1.89 -8.69
CA ASP A 295 3.25 -0.95 -9.61
C ASP A 295 1.74 -1.11 -9.58
N TYR A 296 1.25 -2.36 -9.49
CA TYR A 296 -0.17 -2.64 -9.28
C TYR A 296 -0.69 -2.01 -7.98
N MET A 297 0.01 -2.19 -6.86
CA MET A 297 -0.40 -1.55 -5.60
C MET A 297 -0.43 -0.02 -5.72
N GLN A 298 0.60 0.57 -6.32
CA GLN A 298 0.70 2.02 -6.49
C GLN A 298 -0.34 2.59 -7.44
N SER A 299 -0.74 1.85 -8.47
CA SER A 299 -1.81 2.26 -9.38
C SER A 299 -3.16 2.34 -8.64
N ILE A 300 -3.51 1.31 -7.85
CA ILE A 300 -4.76 1.29 -7.07
C ILE A 300 -4.80 2.42 -6.05
N THR A 301 -3.69 2.64 -5.32
CA THR A 301 -3.62 3.75 -4.36
C THR A 301 -3.72 5.09 -5.06
N SER A 302 -3.24 5.21 -6.30
CA SER A 302 -3.40 6.42 -7.15
C SER A 302 -4.84 6.66 -7.59
N TYR A 303 -5.65 5.62 -7.69
CA TYR A 303 -7.06 5.74 -8.10
C TYR A 303 -8.00 6.06 -6.95
N LEU A 304 -7.64 5.67 -5.72
CA LEU A 304 -8.52 5.79 -4.56
C LEU A 304 -7.98 6.73 -3.47
N GLY A 305 -6.67 6.90 -3.32
CA GLY A 305 -6.06 7.73 -2.28
C GLY A 305 -6.25 9.24 -2.44
N PRO A 306 -6.09 9.84 -3.65
CA PRO A 306 -6.09 11.30 -3.81
C PRO A 306 -7.36 12.03 -3.34
N PRO A 307 -8.59 11.54 -3.54
CA PRO A 307 -9.79 12.21 -3.04
C PRO A 307 -9.83 12.32 -1.51
N ILE A 308 -9.34 11.29 -0.80
CA ILE A 308 -9.25 11.28 0.66
C ILE A 308 -8.18 12.28 1.11
N ALA A 309 -7.00 12.26 0.49
CA ALA A 309 -5.94 13.23 0.76
C ALA A 309 -6.44 14.67 0.61
N ALA A 310 -7.22 14.95 -0.44
CA ALA A 310 -7.76 16.28 -0.71
C ALA A 310 -8.69 16.76 0.42
N VAL A 311 -9.61 15.91 0.90
CA VAL A 311 -10.51 16.28 2.01
C VAL A 311 -9.73 16.53 3.29
N PHE A 312 -8.83 15.63 3.67
CA PHE A 312 -8.07 15.81 4.91
C PHE A 312 -7.17 17.04 4.87
N LEU A 313 -6.49 17.30 3.75
CA LEU A 313 -5.67 18.49 3.59
C LEU A 313 -6.52 19.76 3.71
N LEU A 314 -7.63 19.85 2.98
CA LEU A 314 -8.47 21.04 2.99
C LEU A 314 -9.18 21.24 4.33
N ALA A 315 -9.66 20.17 4.97
CA ALA A 315 -10.34 20.26 6.27
C ALA A 315 -9.43 20.80 7.38
N ILE A 316 -8.14 20.45 7.35
CA ILE A 316 -7.15 20.95 8.32
C ILE A 316 -6.78 22.41 8.03
N PHE A 317 -6.49 22.74 6.77
CA PHE A 317 -5.91 24.05 6.43
C PHE A 317 -6.93 25.14 6.06
N TRP A 318 -8.18 24.78 5.78
CA TRP A 318 -9.17 25.73 5.29
C TRP A 318 -10.54 25.58 5.99
N LYS A 319 -10.82 26.52 6.90
CA LYS A 319 -12.04 26.52 7.72
C LYS A 319 -13.36 26.61 6.94
N ARG A 320 -13.34 26.94 5.64
CA ARG A 320 -14.55 27.07 4.82
C ARG A 320 -15.11 25.71 4.39
N VAL A 321 -14.30 24.65 4.47
CA VAL A 321 -14.74 23.28 4.16
C VAL A 321 -15.89 22.89 5.10
N ASN A 322 -16.97 22.38 4.52
CA ASN A 322 -18.14 21.93 5.26
C ASN A 322 -18.55 20.51 4.84
N GLU A 323 -19.55 19.95 5.53
CA GLU A 323 -20.02 18.57 5.32
C GLU A 323 -20.40 18.28 3.85
N PRO A 324 -21.22 19.10 3.15
CA PRO A 324 -21.53 18.83 1.74
C PRO A 324 -20.30 18.78 0.83
N GLY A 325 -19.33 19.68 1.03
CA GLY A 325 -18.08 19.67 0.28
C GLY A 325 -17.23 18.45 0.57
N ALA A 326 -17.11 18.08 1.85
CA ALA A 326 -16.37 16.90 2.31
C ALA A 326 -17.03 15.57 1.91
N PHE A 327 -18.35 15.56 1.67
CA PHE A 327 -19.08 14.39 1.20
C PHE A 327 -19.01 14.22 -0.33
N TRP A 328 -19.41 15.26 -1.08
CA TRP A 328 -19.49 15.18 -2.55
C TRP A 328 -18.11 15.21 -3.23
N GLY A 329 -17.11 15.83 -2.60
CA GLY A 329 -15.73 15.83 -3.09
C GLY A 329 -15.17 14.43 -3.32
N PRO A 330 -15.05 13.60 -2.26
CA PRO A 330 -14.65 12.21 -2.37
C PRO A 330 -15.55 11.38 -3.26
N ILE A 331 -16.88 11.55 -3.23
CA ILE A 331 -17.78 10.76 -4.08
C ILE A 331 -17.45 10.97 -5.55
N LEU A 332 -17.36 12.22 -6.00
CA LEU A 332 -17.02 12.52 -7.40
C LEU A 332 -15.60 12.06 -7.74
N GLY A 333 -14.64 12.25 -6.83
CA GLY A 333 -13.29 11.72 -6.99
C GLY A 333 -13.27 10.19 -7.12
N PHE A 334 -13.96 9.45 -6.25
CA PHE A 334 -14.03 8.00 -6.31
C PHE A 334 -14.72 7.50 -7.57
N LEU A 335 -15.76 8.18 -8.06
CA LEU A 335 -16.39 7.82 -9.33
C LEU A 335 -15.38 7.91 -10.49
N VAL A 336 -14.60 9.00 -10.56
CA VAL A 336 -13.55 9.16 -11.57
C VAL A 336 -12.45 8.11 -11.40
N GLY A 337 -11.98 7.89 -10.16
CA GLY A 337 -10.95 6.89 -9.84
C GLY A 337 -11.36 5.46 -10.18
N ILE A 338 -12.57 5.05 -9.76
CA ILE A 338 -13.14 3.72 -10.05
C ILE A 338 -13.36 3.56 -11.55
N SER A 339 -13.80 4.59 -12.27
CA SER A 339 -13.95 4.52 -13.73
C SER A 339 -12.61 4.19 -14.43
N ARG A 340 -11.51 4.81 -13.99
CA ARG A 340 -10.16 4.52 -14.47
C ARG A 340 -9.74 3.09 -14.12
N MET A 341 -9.96 2.67 -12.87
CA MET A 341 -9.61 1.34 -12.38
C MET A 341 -10.35 0.23 -13.13
N ILE A 342 -11.67 0.36 -13.30
CA ILE A 342 -12.49 -0.63 -14.04
C ILE A 342 -12.04 -0.71 -15.49
N THR A 343 -11.77 0.44 -16.12
CA THR A 343 -11.29 0.46 -17.51
C THR A 343 -9.96 -0.27 -17.64
N GLU A 344 -9.01 -0.01 -16.74
CA GLU A 344 -7.71 -0.69 -16.77
C GLU A 344 -7.80 -2.20 -16.53
N PHE A 345 -8.68 -2.63 -15.63
CA PHE A 345 -8.91 -4.05 -15.39
C PHE A 345 -9.65 -4.72 -16.55
N ALA A 346 -10.55 -4.02 -17.23
CA ALA A 346 -11.29 -4.56 -18.37
C ALA A 346 -10.42 -4.72 -19.62
N TYR A 347 -9.53 -3.76 -19.90
CA TYR A 347 -8.64 -3.80 -21.07
C TYR A 347 -7.28 -4.46 -20.79
N GLY A 348 -6.97 -4.72 -19.53
CA GLY A 348 -5.67 -5.18 -19.06
C GLY A 348 -4.66 -4.03 -18.99
N THR A 349 -3.73 -4.14 -18.05
CA THR A 349 -2.58 -3.22 -17.90
C THR A 349 -1.58 -3.33 -19.07
N GLY A 350 -1.72 -4.40 -19.88
CA GLY A 350 -0.77 -4.73 -20.94
C GLY A 350 0.51 -5.28 -20.33
N SER A 351 1.23 -6.03 -21.14
CA SER A 351 2.60 -6.41 -20.87
C SER A 351 3.48 -5.93 -22.00
N CYS A 352 4.79 -6.00 -21.77
CA CYS A 352 5.77 -5.71 -22.81
C CYS A 352 5.64 -6.69 -24.00
N VAL A 353 5.07 -7.87 -23.77
CA VAL A 353 4.80 -8.92 -24.77
C VAL A 353 3.44 -8.72 -25.46
N GLU A 354 2.42 -8.36 -24.70
CA GLU A 354 1.04 -8.12 -25.16
C GLU A 354 0.60 -6.71 -24.75
N PRO A 355 0.77 -5.68 -25.61
CA PRO A 355 0.38 -4.32 -25.27
C PRO A 355 -1.13 -4.22 -25.02
N SER A 356 -1.53 -3.34 -24.10
CA SER A 356 -2.95 -3.15 -23.80
C SER A 356 -3.65 -2.43 -24.96
N ASN A 357 -4.89 -2.83 -25.23
CA ASN A 357 -5.78 -2.17 -26.18
C ASN A 357 -6.58 -1.02 -25.53
N CYS A 358 -6.15 -0.54 -24.37
CA CYS A 358 -6.90 0.48 -23.66
C CYS A 358 -6.83 1.83 -24.39
N PRO A 359 -7.94 2.57 -24.53
CA PRO A 359 -7.94 3.89 -25.16
C PRO A 359 -6.91 4.84 -24.54
N THR A 360 -6.10 5.47 -25.37
CA THR A 360 -5.01 6.39 -24.96
C THR A 360 -5.51 7.57 -24.13
N ILE A 361 -6.76 7.99 -24.31
CA ILE A 361 -7.39 9.06 -23.53
C ILE A 361 -7.54 8.66 -22.05
N ILE A 362 -7.81 7.39 -21.77
CA ILE A 362 -8.07 6.89 -20.41
C ILE A 362 -6.79 6.27 -19.82
N CYS A 363 -6.16 5.36 -20.56
CA CYS A 363 -4.99 4.63 -20.08
C CYS A 363 -3.63 5.22 -20.48
N GLY A 364 -3.59 6.21 -21.38
CA GLY A 364 -2.33 6.82 -21.81
C GLY A 364 -1.70 7.75 -20.77
N VAL A 365 -2.47 8.13 -19.74
CA VAL A 365 -1.95 8.91 -18.61
C VAL A 365 -1.41 7.96 -17.55
N HIS A 366 -0.13 8.15 -17.22
CA HIS A 366 0.54 7.42 -16.14
C HIS A 366 -0.19 7.58 -14.81
N TYR A 367 -0.28 6.52 -14.00
CA TYR A 367 -1.08 6.51 -12.77
C TYR A 367 -0.70 7.63 -11.78
N LEU A 368 0.58 8.01 -11.69
CA LEU A 368 1.04 9.12 -10.85
C LEU A 368 0.55 10.50 -11.34
N TYR A 369 0.46 10.70 -12.66
CA TYR A 369 -0.13 11.92 -13.20
C TYR A 369 -1.64 11.94 -13.00
N PHE A 370 -2.28 10.79 -13.18
CA PHE A 370 -3.69 10.64 -12.87
C PHE A 370 -3.98 10.96 -11.39
N ALA A 371 -3.12 10.56 -10.46
CA ALA A 371 -3.26 10.92 -9.04
C ALA A 371 -3.30 12.45 -8.82
N ILE A 372 -2.44 13.20 -9.52
CA ILE A 372 -2.41 14.68 -9.45
C ILE A 372 -3.71 15.27 -10.01
N ILE A 373 -4.15 14.78 -11.18
CA ILE A 373 -5.39 15.24 -11.82
C ILE A 373 -6.59 14.96 -10.91
N LEU A 374 -6.65 13.75 -10.35
CA LEU A 374 -7.73 13.33 -9.46
C LEU A 374 -7.77 14.14 -8.16
N PHE A 375 -6.60 14.43 -7.59
CA PHE A 375 -6.46 15.33 -6.45
C PHE A 375 -7.00 16.71 -6.78
N ALA A 376 -6.60 17.30 -7.92
CA ALA A 376 -7.05 18.62 -8.33
C ALA A 376 -8.57 18.67 -8.56
N ILE A 377 -9.15 17.66 -9.23
CA ILE A 377 -10.61 17.55 -9.41
C ILE A 377 -11.32 17.50 -8.06
N SER A 378 -10.79 16.70 -7.13
CA SER A 378 -11.37 16.56 -5.78
C SER A 378 -11.29 17.88 -5.01
N VAL A 379 -10.14 18.57 -5.03
CA VAL A 379 -9.95 19.89 -4.41
C VAL A 379 -10.93 20.91 -4.98
N ILE A 380 -11.03 21.02 -6.32
CA ILE A 380 -11.94 21.96 -6.97
C ILE A 380 -13.38 21.67 -6.56
N THR A 381 -13.78 20.41 -6.55
CA THR A 381 -15.14 19.99 -6.16
C THR A 381 -15.44 20.37 -4.72
N ILE A 382 -14.54 20.05 -3.78
CA ILE A 382 -14.68 20.40 -2.36
C ILE A 382 -14.80 21.91 -2.21
N VAL A 383 -13.94 22.68 -2.88
CA VAL A 383 -13.92 24.14 -2.83
C VAL A 383 -15.22 24.75 -3.34
N VAL A 384 -15.66 24.35 -4.53
CA VAL A 384 -16.88 24.88 -5.16
C VAL A 384 -18.10 24.57 -4.31
N ILE A 385 -18.27 23.31 -3.89
CA ILE A 385 -19.45 22.91 -3.10
C ILE A 385 -19.42 23.59 -1.73
N SER A 386 -18.26 23.66 -1.07
CA SER A 386 -18.14 24.32 0.24
C SER A 386 -18.47 25.81 0.17
N LEU A 387 -18.08 26.50 -0.92
CA LEU A 387 -18.40 27.91 -1.11
C LEU A 387 -19.89 28.16 -1.41
N LEU A 388 -20.53 27.25 -2.14
CA LEU A 388 -21.96 27.34 -2.50
C LEU A 388 -22.91 26.95 -1.35
N THR A 389 -22.41 26.28 -0.32
CA THR A 389 -23.20 25.80 0.81
C THR A 389 -22.89 26.59 2.09
N LYS A 390 -23.76 26.47 3.10
CA LYS A 390 -23.67 27.27 4.34
C LYS A 390 -22.34 27.00 5.08
N PRO A 391 -21.66 28.04 5.60
CA PRO A 391 -20.46 27.87 6.40
C PRO A 391 -20.78 27.26 7.76
N ILE A 392 -19.84 26.46 8.28
CA ILE A 392 -19.89 26.00 9.67
C ILE A 392 -19.45 27.17 10.57
N PRO A 393 -20.21 27.51 11.62
CA PRO A 393 -19.80 28.52 12.60
C PRO A 393 -18.45 28.18 13.24
N ASP A 394 -17.61 29.19 13.46
CA ASP A 394 -16.25 29.02 13.99
C ASP A 394 -16.24 28.29 15.37
N MET A 395 -17.30 28.40 16.16
CA MET A 395 -17.45 27.74 17.47
C MET A 395 -17.34 26.21 17.44
N HIS A 396 -17.68 25.59 16.30
CA HIS A 396 -17.54 24.15 16.11
C HIS A 396 -16.15 23.74 15.62
N LEU A 397 -15.35 24.68 15.13
CA LEU A 397 -14.07 24.43 14.45
C LEU A 397 -12.84 24.77 15.32
N TYR A 398 -13.04 25.28 16.53
CA TYR A 398 -11.95 25.64 17.43
C TYR A 398 -11.01 24.46 17.70
N ARG A 399 -9.70 24.70 17.57
CA ARG A 399 -8.63 23.71 17.75
C ARG A 399 -8.64 22.53 16.75
N LEU A 400 -9.49 22.56 15.71
CA LEU A 400 -9.53 21.55 14.65
C LEU A 400 -8.86 22.02 13.35
N CYS A 401 -9.04 23.29 12.98
CA CYS A 401 -8.41 23.87 11.79
C CYS A 401 -7.13 24.65 12.16
N TRP A 402 -6.17 24.69 11.23
CA TRP A 402 -4.90 25.41 11.40
C TRP A 402 -5.10 26.89 11.77
N SER A 403 -6.06 27.57 11.12
CA SER A 403 -6.38 28.97 11.41
C SER A 403 -6.93 29.21 12.83
N LEU A 404 -7.52 28.19 13.45
CA LEU A 404 -8.17 28.25 14.76
C LEU A 404 -7.43 27.41 15.82
N CYS A 405 -6.22 26.95 15.51
CA CYS A 405 -5.47 26.01 16.36
C CYS A 405 -5.11 26.62 17.73
N ASN A 406 -4.91 27.94 17.79
CA ASN A 406 -4.53 28.66 19.01
C ASN A 406 -5.73 29.28 19.75
N SER A 407 -6.97 29.00 19.32
CA SER A 407 -8.16 29.52 20.00
C SER A 407 -8.26 28.97 21.43
N LYS A 408 -8.57 29.85 22.39
CA LYS A 408 -8.80 29.50 23.80
C LYS A 408 -10.27 29.29 24.13
N GLU A 409 -11.16 29.54 23.17
CA GLU A 409 -12.60 29.39 23.35
C GLU A 409 -13.01 27.91 23.39
N GLU A 410 -14.10 27.63 24.10
CA GLU A 410 -14.64 26.28 24.23
C GLU A 410 -15.24 25.82 22.89
N ARG A 411 -14.91 24.59 22.48
CA ARG A 411 -15.43 24.02 21.24
C ARG A 411 -16.75 23.34 21.55
N ILE A 412 -17.79 23.65 20.78
CA ILE A 412 -19.07 22.96 20.85
C ILE A 412 -19.11 21.94 19.72
N ASP A 413 -19.21 20.65 20.05
CA ASP A 413 -19.26 19.58 19.04
C ASP A 413 -20.60 19.62 18.28
N LEU A 414 -20.55 19.41 16.96
CA LEU A 414 -21.74 19.42 16.09
C LEU A 414 -22.76 18.34 16.51
N ASP A 415 -22.27 17.16 16.88
CA ASP A 415 -23.11 16.02 17.30
C ASP A 415 -23.77 16.23 18.67
N ALA A 416 -23.29 17.19 19.46
CA ALA A 416 -23.90 17.52 20.76
C ALA A 416 -25.29 18.16 20.59
N GLU A 417 -25.49 18.93 19.51
CA GLU A 417 -26.79 19.54 19.21
C GLU A 417 -27.80 18.52 18.65
N GLU A 418 -27.36 17.54 17.85
CA GLU A 418 -28.21 16.45 17.34
C GLU A 418 -28.70 15.54 18.48
N ASN A 419 -27.83 15.21 19.43
CA ASN A 419 -28.23 14.41 20.61
C ASN A 419 -29.23 15.14 21.51
N ILE A 420 -29.20 16.48 21.58
CA ILE A 420 -30.18 17.28 22.34
C ILE A 420 -31.53 17.31 21.63
N GLN A 421 -31.57 17.27 20.29
CA GLN A 421 -32.82 17.21 19.52
C GLN A 421 -33.47 15.82 19.53
N GLU A 422 -32.69 14.74 19.68
CA GLU A 422 -33.22 13.36 19.77
C GLU A 422 -33.80 12.99 21.15
N VAL A 423 -33.55 13.78 22.21
CA VAL A 423 -34.25 13.62 23.50
C VAL A 423 -35.66 14.21 23.38
N PRO A 424 -36.74 13.43 23.56
CA PRO A 424 -38.08 13.99 23.57
C PRO A 424 -38.16 15.08 24.65
N LYS A 425 -38.65 16.26 24.28
CA LYS A 425 -38.86 17.41 25.19
C LYS A 425 -39.75 17.10 26.41
N GLU A 426 -40.30 15.90 26.54
CA GLU A 426 -41.19 15.50 27.63
C GLU A 426 -40.49 15.09 28.93
N THR A 427 -39.15 15.09 29.02
CA THR A 427 -38.45 14.71 30.27
C THR A 427 -37.85 15.89 31.04
N ILE A 428 -38.23 17.14 30.72
CA ILE A 428 -37.83 18.34 31.47
C ILE A 428 -39.09 19.06 31.96
N GLU A 429 -39.77 18.45 32.93
CA GLU A 429 -40.71 18.99 33.91
C GLU A 429 -40.89 17.81 34.90
N ILE A 430 -40.30 17.77 36.10
CA ILE A 430 -40.41 18.64 37.28
C ILE A 430 -39.12 18.53 38.10
#